data_AF-X1FPK3-F1
#
_entry.id   AF-X1FPK3-F1
#
_cell.length_a   1.000
_cell.length_b   1.000
_cell.length_c   1.000
_cell.angle_alpha   90.00
_cell.angle_beta   90.00
_cell.angle_gamma   90.00
#
_symmetry.space_group_name_H-M   'P 1'
#
loop_
_entity.id
_entity.type
_entity.pdbx_description
1 polymer ?
#
loop_
_entity_poly.entity_id
_entity_poly.type
_entity_poly.pdbx_seq_one_letter_code
_entity_poly.pdbx_strand_id
1 'polypeptide(L)'
;MKDSARDDYIWNYDYYEHGEGIVEANEAVIKVQNYVATDSDNDGLLDRQEIADGTDPYDSDSDNDGLTDYEEFYHETYFLDAANADTDNDSMPDGWEINYGFDPSEISV
;
A
#
# COMPACT_ATOMS: atom_id res chain seq x y z
N MET A 1 -7.91 21.82 -13.27
CA MET A 1 -8.12 22.40 -11.93
C MET A 1 -7.30 21.52 -11.00
N LYS A 2 -6.34 22.11 -10.28
CA LYS A 2 -5.44 21.35 -9.41
C LYS A 2 -6.25 20.98 -8.18
N ASP A 3 -6.53 19.69 -8.01
CA ASP A 3 -7.19 19.20 -6.81
C ASP A 3 -6.25 19.38 -5.61
N SER A 4 -6.86 19.72 -4.49
CA SER A 4 -6.33 20.46 -3.37
C SER A 4 -6.42 19.58 -2.13
N ALA A 5 -5.51 18.61 -2.01
CA ALA A 5 -5.20 17.93 -0.75
C ALA A 5 -3.89 17.13 -0.88
N ARG A 6 -2.75 17.82 -0.98
CA ARG A 6 -1.46 17.20 -0.66
C ARG A 6 -0.83 17.97 0.48
N ASP A 7 -1.38 17.75 1.68
CA ASP A 7 -0.64 18.02 2.90
C ASP A 7 0.25 16.79 3.14
N ASP A 8 1.32 16.75 2.33
CA ASP A 8 2.49 15.89 2.50
C ASP A 8 3.03 16.06 3.93
N TYR A 9 2.83 15.07 4.79
CA TYR A 9 3.62 14.96 6.02
C TYR A 9 4.08 13.53 6.23
N ILE A 10 5.06 13.13 5.44
CA ILE A 10 5.94 12.01 5.78
C ILE A 10 7.30 12.62 6.14
N TRP A 11 7.73 12.50 7.40
CA TRP A 11 9.11 12.16 7.77
C TRP A 11 9.27 11.87 9.28
N ASN A 12 9.74 10.66 9.57
CA ASN A 12 10.31 10.12 10.81
C ASN A 12 9.44 9.98 12.06
N TYR A 13 9.33 8.74 12.57
CA TYR A 13 10.28 8.29 13.60
C TYR A 13 10.19 6.78 13.76
N ASP A 14 11.34 6.12 13.83
CA ASP A 14 11.50 4.79 14.41
C ASP A 14 10.80 4.74 15.78
N TYR A 15 9.57 4.24 15.85
CA TYR A 15 8.98 3.85 17.14
C TYR A 15 9.15 2.36 17.30
N TYR A 16 10.34 2.03 17.83
CA TYR A 16 10.67 0.76 18.44
C TYR A 16 9.46 0.20 19.19
N GLU A 17 9.00 -0.98 18.78
CA GLU A 17 8.20 -1.85 19.63
C GLU A 17 8.98 -2.08 20.91
N HIS A 18 8.66 -1.39 22.00
CA HIS A 18 8.82 -1.89 23.37
C HIS A 18 7.81 -1.12 24.22
N GLY A 19 6.92 -1.89 24.86
CA GLY A 19 5.79 -1.39 25.62
C GLY A 19 6.16 -0.34 26.65
N GLU A 20 5.17 0.47 27.00
CA GLU A 20 4.95 1.22 28.24
C GLU A 20 4.26 2.57 27.92
N GLY A 21 2.98 2.68 28.30
CA GLY A 21 2.33 3.91 28.76
C GLY A 21 2.36 5.15 27.87
N ILE A 22 1.20 5.49 27.27
CA ILE A 22 0.95 6.85 26.77
C ILE A 22 1.00 7.86 27.92
N VAL A 23 2.11 8.62 27.96
CA VAL A 23 2.30 9.85 28.72
C VAL A 23 1.57 10.98 27.98
N GLU A 24 0.69 11.69 28.71
CA GLU A 24 -0.07 12.91 28.36
C GLU A 24 -0.15 13.29 26.86
N ALA A 25 -1.27 12.90 26.23
CA ALA A 25 -1.50 13.03 24.80
C ALA A 25 -1.49 14.49 24.30
N ASN A 26 -0.43 14.84 23.58
CA ASN A 26 -0.43 15.97 22.65
C ASN A 26 -1.19 15.59 21.36
N GLU A 27 -1.72 16.57 20.62
CA GLU A 27 -2.48 16.33 19.37
C GLU A 27 -1.66 15.57 18.32
N ALA A 28 -0.33 15.72 18.33
CA ALA A 28 0.57 15.04 17.41
C ALA A 28 0.62 13.52 17.63
N VAL A 29 0.64 13.06 18.88
CA VAL A 29 0.66 11.62 19.22
C VAL A 29 -0.66 10.95 18.85
N ILE A 30 -1.80 11.63 19.01
CA ILE A 30 -3.10 11.09 18.60
C ILE A 30 -3.17 10.95 17.07
N LYS A 31 -2.68 11.94 16.31
CA LYS A 31 -2.70 11.88 14.84
C LYS A 31 -1.81 10.75 14.31
N VAL A 32 -0.62 10.56 14.88
CA VAL A 32 0.30 9.48 14.48
C VAL A 32 -0.28 8.10 14.82
N GLN A 33 -0.83 7.91 16.03
CA GLN A 33 -1.43 6.62 16.41
C GLN A 33 -2.66 6.28 15.57
N ASN A 34 -3.48 7.28 15.20
CA ASN A 34 -4.63 7.05 14.34
C ASN A 34 -4.15 6.62 12.94
N TYR A 35 -3.24 7.37 12.33
CA TYR A 35 -2.68 7.08 11.01
C TYR A 35 -2.09 5.67 10.88
N VAL A 36 -1.38 5.22 11.91
CA VAL A 36 -0.72 3.91 11.96
C VAL A 36 -1.74 2.75 12.03
N ALA A 37 -3.00 3.00 12.35
CA ALA A 37 -4.06 2.00 12.45
C ALA A 37 -5.27 2.32 11.55
N THR A 38 -5.19 3.35 10.71
CA THR A 38 -6.19 3.65 9.69
C THR A 38 -5.97 2.73 8.50
N ASP A 39 -7.07 2.37 7.86
CA ASP A 39 -7.19 1.74 6.56
C ASP A 39 -8.17 2.66 5.79
N SER A 40 -7.61 3.59 5.02
CA SER A 40 -8.32 4.78 4.54
C SER A 40 -9.22 4.48 3.34
N ASP A 41 -8.86 3.51 2.51
CA ASP A 41 -9.65 3.04 1.36
C ASP A 41 -10.44 1.74 1.62
N ASN A 42 -10.16 1.03 2.71
CA ASN A 42 -10.80 -0.21 3.15
C ASN A 42 -10.45 -1.43 2.27
N ASP A 43 -9.24 -1.49 1.71
CA ASP A 43 -8.75 -2.65 0.98
C ASP A 43 -8.22 -3.77 1.91
N GLY A 44 -7.89 -3.42 3.16
CA GLY A 44 -7.39 -4.32 4.20
C GLY A 44 -5.92 -4.13 4.58
N LEU A 45 -5.19 -3.25 3.90
CA LEU A 45 -3.91 -2.71 4.33
C LEU A 45 -4.13 -1.47 5.22
N LEU A 46 -3.17 -1.23 6.10
CA LEU A 46 -3.16 0.01 6.88
C LEU A 46 -2.43 1.09 6.08
N ASP A 47 -2.80 2.37 6.23
CA ASP A 47 -2.15 3.51 5.54
C ASP A 47 -0.61 3.47 5.67
N ARG A 48 -0.11 3.02 6.82
CA ARG A 48 1.33 2.89 7.08
C ARG A 48 2.02 1.79 6.25
N GLN A 49 1.30 0.73 5.92
CA GLN A 49 1.79 -0.41 5.14
C GLN A 49 1.87 0.01 3.68
N GLU A 50 0.82 0.64 3.16
CA GLU A 50 0.73 1.16 1.81
C GLU A 50 1.86 2.15 1.50
N ILE A 51 2.08 3.15 2.37
CA ILE A 51 3.22 4.08 2.22
C ILE A 51 4.58 3.36 2.22
N ALA A 52 4.72 2.32 3.03
CA ALA A 52 5.97 1.59 3.14
C ALA A 52 6.23 0.73 1.90
N ASP A 53 5.17 0.26 1.25
CA ASP A 53 5.18 -0.49 0.01
C ASP A 53 5.29 0.41 -1.23
N GLY A 54 4.85 1.67 -1.11
CA GLY A 54 4.92 2.67 -2.17
C GLY A 54 3.57 2.95 -2.84
N THR A 55 2.48 2.41 -2.29
CA THR A 55 1.11 2.57 -2.80
C THR A 55 0.40 3.80 -2.18
N ASP A 56 -0.81 4.15 -2.67
CA ASP A 56 -1.60 5.30 -2.25
C ASP A 56 -2.66 4.90 -1.20
N PRO A 57 -2.56 5.35 0.07
CA PRO A 57 -3.49 4.99 1.16
C PRO A 57 -4.98 5.29 0.93
N TYR A 58 -5.33 5.96 -0.15
CA TYR A 58 -6.70 6.36 -0.47
C TYR A 58 -7.19 5.73 -1.78
N ASP A 59 -6.45 4.78 -2.34
CA ASP A 59 -6.77 4.09 -3.59
C ASP A 59 -6.44 2.59 -3.48
N SER A 60 -7.50 1.78 -3.42
CA SER A 60 -7.38 0.34 -3.11
C SER A 60 -6.67 -0.49 -4.18
N ASP A 61 -6.35 0.11 -5.33
CA ASP A 61 -5.72 -0.49 -6.53
C ASP A 61 -4.83 0.62 -7.13
N SER A 62 -3.67 0.82 -6.51
CA SER A 62 -2.83 1.99 -6.68
C SER A 62 -2.22 2.12 -8.08
N ASP A 63 -2.03 1.01 -8.77
CA ASP A 63 -1.50 0.97 -10.12
C ASP A 63 -2.56 0.70 -11.21
N ASN A 64 -3.80 0.44 -10.80
CA ASN A 64 -4.99 0.29 -11.62
C ASN A 64 -4.94 -0.92 -12.58
N ASP A 65 -4.37 -2.03 -12.12
CA ASP A 65 -4.23 -3.25 -12.91
C ASP A 65 -5.41 -4.24 -12.73
N GLY A 66 -6.24 -4.00 -11.71
CA GLY A 66 -7.43 -4.79 -11.37
C GLY A 66 -7.25 -5.75 -10.19
N LEU A 67 -6.11 -5.74 -9.51
CA LEU A 67 -5.90 -6.31 -8.19
C LEU A 67 -5.89 -5.20 -7.14
N THR A 68 -6.32 -5.50 -5.93
CA THR A 68 -6.14 -4.55 -4.82
C THR A 68 -4.73 -4.60 -4.26
N ASP A 69 -4.24 -3.49 -3.68
CA ASP A 69 -2.92 -3.44 -3.05
C ASP A 69 -2.77 -4.57 -2.01
N TYR A 70 -3.83 -4.83 -1.23
CA TYR A 70 -3.92 -5.97 -0.33
C TYR A 70 -3.75 -7.33 -1.02
N GLU A 71 -4.42 -7.56 -2.16
CA GLU A 71 -4.35 -8.82 -2.91
C GLU A 71 -2.94 -9.08 -3.44
N GLU A 72 -2.24 -8.04 -3.86
CA GLU A 72 -0.86 -8.11 -4.34
C GLU A 72 0.13 -8.29 -3.18
N PHE A 73 0.01 -7.47 -2.13
CA PHE A 73 0.90 -7.53 -0.95
C PHE A 73 0.86 -8.90 -0.26
N TYR A 74 -0.32 -9.54 -0.21
CA TYR A 74 -0.51 -10.86 0.41
C TYR A 74 -0.64 -12.00 -0.60
N HIS A 75 -0.28 -11.79 -1.87
CA HIS A 75 -0.41 -12.84 -2.87
C HIS A 75 0.40 -14.10 -2.48
N GLU A 76 -0.26 -15.27 -2.40
CA GLU A 76 0.36 -16.46 -1.80
C GLU A 76 1.47 -17.08 -2.67
N THR A 77 1.44 -16.83 -3.99
CA THR A 77 2.26 -17.55 -4.98
C THR A 77 3.32 -16.67 -5.63
N TYR A 78 3.04 -15.38 -5.79
CA TYR A 78 3.83 -14.45 -6.58
C TYR A 78 4.23 -13.26 -5.70
N PHE A 79 5.39 -12.68 -5.97
CA PHE A 79 5.81 -11.43 -5.34
C PHE A 79 5.48 -10.31 -6.32
N LEU A 80 4.32 -9.68 -6.14
CA LEU A 80 3.84 -8.57 -6.96
C LEU A 80 4.26 -7.24 -6.36
N ASP A 81 4.35 -6.22 -7.20
CA ASP A 81 4.61 -4.83 -6.81
C ASP A 81 3.32 -4.03 -7.02
N ALA A 82 2.56 -3.80 -5.94
CA ALA A 82 1.27 -3.11 -5.96
C ALA A 82 1.31 -1.65 -6.44
N ALA A 83 2.51 -1.11 -6.66
CA ALA A 83 2.70 0.21 -7.27
C ALA A 83 3.07 0.12 -8.76
N ASN A 84 3.07 -1.07 -9.35
CA ASN A 84 3.49 -1.36 -10.71
C ASN A 84 2.64 -2.44 -11.37
N ALA A 85 1.72 -1.98 -12.22
CA ALA A 85 0.70 -2.78 -12.89
C ALA A 85 1.19 -3.92 -13.81
N ASP A 86 2.50 -4.14 -13.93
CA ASP A 86 3.18 -5.13 -14.78
C ASP A 86 4.51 -5.46 -14.08
N THR A 87 4.46 -6.36 -13.09
CA THR A 87 5.56 -6.66 -12.16
C THR A 87 6.81 -7.10 -12.90
N ASP A 88 6.67 -7.93 -13.93
CA ASP A 88 7.79 -8.48 -14.68
C ASP A 88 8.22 -7.67 -15.92
N ASN A 89 7.46 -6.63 -16.26
CA ASN A 89 7.67 -5.68 -17.35
C ASN A 89 7.62 -6.32 -18.75
N ASP A 90 6.70 -7.26 -18.97
CA ASP A 90 6.53 -7.96 -20.24
C ASP A 90 5.40 -7.38 -21.14
N SER A 91 4.72 -6.32 -20.68
CA SER A 91 3.55 -5.66 -21.29
C SER A 91 2.20 -6.34 -21.04
N MET A 92 2.10 -7.26 -20.08
CA MET A 92 0.86 -7.86 -19.60
C MET A 92 0.61 -7.42 -18.15
N PRO A 93 -0.58 -6.90 -17.81
CA PRO A 93 -0.83 -6.50 -16.43
C PRO A 93 -1.00 -7.69 -15.47
N ASP A 94 -0.55 -7.57 -14.22
CA ASP A 94 -0.54 -8.71 -13.27
C ASP A 94 -1.96 -9.25 -13.03
N GLY A 95 -2.93 -8.35 -12.84
CA GLY A 95 -4.35 -8.66 -12.71
C GLY A 95 -4.93 -9.33 -13.96
N TRP A 96 -4.46 -8.97 -15.15
CA TRP A 96 -4.83 -9.68 -16.37
C TRP A 96 -4.25 -11.10 -16.36
N GLU A 97 -2.97 -11.25 -16.04
CA GLU A 97 -2.27 -12.53 -16.06
C GLU A 97 -2.88 -13.53 -15.08
N ILE A 98 -3.13 -13.12 -13.84
CA ILE A 98 -3.81 -13.94 -12.83
C ILE A 98 -5.20 -14.39 -13.33
N ASN A 99 -5.98 -13.48 -13.91
CA ASN A 99 -7.32 -13.81 -14.40
C ASN A 99 -7.30 -14.79 -15.60
N TYR A 100 -6.20 -14.85 -16.37
CA TYR A 100 -6.03 -15.79 -17.48
C TYR A 100 -5.11 -16.99 -17.16
N GLY A 101 -4.58 -17.08 -15.94
CA GLY A 101 -3.74 -18.19 -15.48
C GLY A 101 -2.30 -18.15 -16.00
N PHE A 102 -1.78 -16.96 -16.29
CA PHE A 102 -0.37 -16.70 -16.54
C PHE A 102 0.37 -16.41 -15.22
N ASP A 103 1.69 -16.33 -15.30
CA ASP A 103 2.56 -16.07 -14.14
C ASP A 103 3.03 -14.61 -14.21
N PRO A 104 2.47 -13.70 -13.39
CA PRO A 104 2.77 -12.26 -13.42
C PRO A 104 4.19 -11.88 -12.98
N SER A 105 4.99 -12.86 -12.56
CA SER A 105 6.37 -12.64 -12.14
C SER A 105 7.41 -13.17 -13.13
N GLU A 106 6.97 -13.70 -14.27
CA GLU A 106 7.81 -14.41 -15.24
C GLU A 106 7.51 -13.97 -16.68
N ILE A 107 8.48 -13.24 -17.26
CA ILE A 107 8.39 -12.65 -18.61
C ILE A 107 7.75 -13.63 -19.61
N SER A 108 6.54 -13.30 -20.06
CA SER A 108 5.84 -13.97 -21.14
C SER A 108 6.32 -13.46 -22.51
N VAL A 109 6.23 -14.33 -23.52
CA VAL A 109 6.74 -14.11 -24.90
C VAL A 109 5.77 -14.57 -25.97
#